data_AF-A0A1X1UUG4-F1
#
_entry.id   AF-A0A1X1UUG4-F1
#
_cell.length_a   1.000
_cell.length_b   1.000
_cell.length_c   1.000
_cell.angle_alpha   90.00
_cell.angle_beta   90.00
_cell.angle_gamma   90.00
#
_symmetry.space_group_name_H-M   'P 1'
#
loop_
_entity.id
_entity.type
_entity.pdbx_description
1 polymer ?
#
loop_
_entity_poly.entity_id
_entity_poly.type
_entity_poly.pdbx_seq_one_letter_code
_entity_poly.pdbx_strand_id
1 'polypeptide(L)'
;MASSPTGQASLHRGRRTARPSGDDRELAILVTAEKLLEDRPLADISVDDLAKGAGISRPTFYFYFPSKEAVLLTLLDRVVTEADTALENLIQAPDADRDTMWRTGINVFFETFGSHKAVTRAGQAARATSGEVRHLWSTFMQKWISYTAEVIETERDRGAAPVTVPALDLATALNLMNERTLFASFAAEQPCVPEAHVLDTLVHIWVSSIYGQGP
;
A
#
# COMPACT_ATOMS: atom_id res chain seq x y z
N MET A 1 55.66 -16.66 -54.36
CA MET A 1 55.16 -17.06 -53.02
C MET A 1 54.58 -15.82 -52.37
N ALA A 2 53.25 -15.77 -52.29
CA ALA A 2 52.48 -14.65 -51.74
C ALA A 2 52.17 -14.91 -50.26
N SER A 3 52.07 -13.85 -49.46
CA SER A 3 50.92 -13.55 -48.56
C SER A 3 51.30 -12.48 -47.52
N SER A 4 50.60 -11.35 -47.55
CA SER A 4 50.38 -10.47 -46.40
C SER A 4 49.03 -10.82 -45.78
N PRO A 5 48.84 -10.78 -44.46
CA PRO A 5 47.51 -10.77 -43.87
C PRO A 5 47.09 -9.34 -43.49
N THR A 6 45.90 -9.01 -43.97
CA THR A 6 45.08 -7.83 -43.73
C THR A 6 44.59 -7.76 -42.27
N GLY A 7 44.64 -6.55 -41.70
CA GLY A 7 44.04 -6.26 -40.40
C GLY A 7 42.52 -6.36 -40.44
N GLN A 8 41.94 -7.15 -39.53
CA GLN A 8 40.50 -7.21 -39.30
C GLN A 8 40.10 -6.18 -38.24
N ALA A 9 39.37 -5.16 -38.69
CA ALA A 9 38.63 -4.25 -37.83
C ALA A 9 37.49 -5.02 -37.14
N SER A 10 37.59 -5.18 -35.81
CA SER A 10 36.48 -5.65 -34.99
C SER A 10 35.49 -4.50 -34.83
N LEU A 11 34.41 -4.53 -35.62
CA LEU A 11 33.27 -3.64 -35.46
C LEU A 11 32.57 -3.97 -34.13
N HIS A 12 32.69 -3.07 -33.16
CA HIS A 12 31.83 -3.03 -31.98
C HIS A 12 30.36 -2.98 -32.44
N ARG A 13 29.68 -4.13 -32.44
CA ARG A 13 28.23 -4.19 -32.56
C ARG A 13 27.63 -3.43 -31.38
N GLY A 14 27.11 -2.25 -31.67
CA GLY A 14 26.35 -1.45 -30.71
C GLY A 14 25.27 -2.31 -30.06
N ARG A 15 25.28 -2.33 -28.74
CA ARG A 15 24.24 -2.92 -27.90
C ARG A 15 22.95 -2.17 -28.20
N ARG A 16 22.15 -2.65 -29.16
CA ARG A 16 20.76 -2.22 -29.35
C ARG A 16 20.10 -2.35 -27.99
N THR A 17 19.76 -1.23 -27.37
CA THR A 17 18.89 -1.18 -26.19
C THR A 17 17.66 -2.04 -26.53
N ALA A 18 17.48 -3.14 -25.79
CA ALA A 18 16.33 -4.00 -25.98
C ALA A 18 15.07 -3.13 -25.90
N ARG A 19 14.13 -3.32 -26.83
CA ARG A 19 12.85 -2.63 -26.73
C ARG A 19 12.25 -2.99 -25.37
N PRO A 20 11.73 -2.01 -24.61
CA PRO A 20 11.04 -2.28 -23.36
C PRO A 20 9.98 -3.37 -23.57
N SER A 21 9.92 -4.30 -22.63
CA SER A 21 8.93 -5.38 -22.60
C SER A 21 7.51 -4.81 -22.41
N GLY A 22 6.50 -5.68 -22.52
CA GLY A 22 5.11 -5.29 -22.20
C GLY A 22 5.01 -4.78 -20.75
N ASP A 23 5.58 -5.56 -19.83
CA ASP A 23 5.57 -5.32 -18.39
C ASP A 23 6.34 -4.04 -18.02
N ASP A 24 7.43 -3.73 -18.74
CA ASP A 24 8.21 -2.50 -18.51
C ASP A 24 7.37 -1.23 -18.77
N ARG A 25 6.46 -1.29 -19.74
CA ARG A 25 5.59 -0.15 -20.09
C ARG A 25 4.43 0.00 -19.13
N GLU A 26 3.84 -1.09 -18.70
CA GLU A 26 2.81 -1.07 -17.66
C GLU A 26 3.37 -0.46 -16.37
N LEU A 27 4.55 -0.92 -15.94
CA LEU A 27 5.26 -0.37 -14.79
C LEU A 27 5.59 1.12 -14.98
N ALA A 28 6.01 1.54 -16.18
CA ALA A 28 6.27 2.95 -16.46
C ALA A 28 5.02 3.83 -16.33
N ILE A 29 3.84 3.33 -16.70
CA ILE A 29 2.55 4.02 -16.48
C ILE A 29 2.28 4.16 -14.98
N LEU A 30 2.42 3.08 -14.21
CA LEU A 30 2.17 3.07 -12.77
C LEU A 30 3.10 4.05 -12.03
N VAL A 31 4.41 4.00 -12.30
CA VAL A 31 5.41 4.92 -11.73
C VAL A 31 5.11 6.38 -12.10
N THR A 32 4.69 6.62 -13.35
CA THR A 32 4.30 7.96 -13.79
C THR A 32 3.07 8.46 -13.03
N ALA A 33 2.06 7.60 -12.87
CA ALA A 33 0.83 7.95 -12.18
C ALA A 33 1.08 8.27 -10.70
N GLU A 34 1.82 7.42 -9.99
CA GLU A 34 2.18 7.64 -8.59
C GLU A 34 2.92 8.97 -8.39
N LYS A 35 3.92 9.26 -9.23
CA LYS A 35 4.64 10.53 -9.20
C LYS A 35 3.73 11.74 -9.45
N LEU A 36 2.85 11.68 -10.44
CA LEU A 36 1.93 12.79 -10.73
C LEU A 36 0.89 12.99 -9.61
N LEU A 37 0.53 11.92 -8.89
CA LEU A 37 -0.39 11.98 -7.75
C LEU A 37 0.23 12.68 -6.53
N GLU A 38 1.56 12.76 -6.42
CA GLU A 38 2.23 13.55 -5.37
C GLU A 38 1.85 15.02 -5.48
N ASP A 39 1.82 15.55 -6.71
CA ASP A 39 1.62 16.97 -7.00
C ASP A 39 0.15 17.39 -7.06
N ARG A 40 -0.74 16.53 -7.59
CA ARG A 40 -2.14 16.92 -7.91
C ARG A 40 -3.11 15.72 -7.89
N PRO A 41 -4.41 15.94 -7.67
CA PRO A 41 -5.40 14.86 -7.61
C PRO A 41 -5.60 14.19 -8.98
N LEU A 42 -6.08 12.94 -8.98
CA LEU A 42 -6.35 12.17 -10.20
C LEU A 42 -7.25 12.91 -11.20
N ALA A 43 -8.19 13.73 -10.72
CA ALA A 43 -9.07 14.54 -11.55
C ALA A 43 -8.29 15.45 -12.52
N ASP A 44 -7.15 15.99 -12.09
CA ASP A 44 -6.30 16.93 -12.83
C ASP A 44 -5.20 16.24 -13.65
N ILE A 45 -5.13 14.91 -13.60
CA ILE A 45 -4.22 14.10 -14.40
C ILE A 45 -4.97 13.61 -15.64
N SER A 46 -4.43 13.89 -16.84
CA SER A 46 -4.97 13.37 -18.09
C SER A 46 -4.30 12.06 -18.50
N VAL A 47 -4.97 11.28 -19.36
CA VAL A 47 -4.34 10.11 -20.00
C VAL A 47 -3.11 10.52 -20.83
N ASP A 48 -3.11 11.73 -21.40
CA ASP A 48 -1.96 12.22 -22.17
C ASP A 48 -0.76 12.51 -21.26
N ASP A 49 -0.99 13.01 -20.03
CA ASP A 49 0.07 13.18 -19.04
C ASP A 49 0.72 11.83 -18.67
N LEU A 50 -0.12 10.80 -18.44
CA LEU A 50 0.34 9.45 -18.13
C LEU A 50 1.13 8.84 -19.30
N ALA A 51 0.58 8.90 -20.51
CA ALA A 51 1.23 8.37 -21.70
C ALA A 51 2.57 9.08 -21.98
N LYS A 52 2.58 10.42 -21.87
CA LYS A 52 3.79 11.23 -22.06
C LYS A 52 4.86 10.92 -21.02
N GLY A 53 4.48 10.82 -19.74
CA GLY A 53 5.43 10.51 -18.66
C GLY A 53 5.99 9.09 -18.77
N ALA A 54 5.18 8.12 -19.22
CA ALA A 54 5.62 6.75 -19.48
C ALA A 54 6.37 6.56 -20.82
N GLY A 55 6.52 7.62 -21.63
CA GLY A 55 7.20 7.55 -22.92
C GLY A 55 6.47 6.74 -23.99
N ILE A 56 5.14 6.69 -23.93
CA ILE A 56 4.28 5.94 -24.86
C ILE A 56 3.23 6.84 -25.53
N SER A 57 2.58 6.33 -26.58
CA SER A 57 1.47 7.02 -27.22
C SER A 57 0.15 6.82 -26.45
N ARG A 58 -0.80 7.74 -26.61
CA ARG A 58 -2.15 7.60 -26.04
C ARG A 58 -2.85 6.29 -26.46
N PRO A 59 -2.85 5.87 -27.75
CA PRO A 59 -3.38 4.55 -28.11
C PRO A 59 -2.66 3.38 -27.44
N THR A 60 -1.34 3.49 -27.23
CA THR A 60 -0.57 2.49 -26.48
C THR A 60 -0.97 2.44 -25.01
N PHE A 61 -1.29 3.56 -24.38
CA PHE A 61 -1.83 3.55 -23.01
C PHE A 61 -3.10 2.70 -22.91
N TYR A 62 -4.05 2.89 -23.83
CA TYR A 62 -5.32 2.16 -23.83
C TYR A 62 -5.18 0.66 -24.12
N PHE A 63 -4.03 0.21 -24.60
CA PHE A 63 -3.71 -1.21 -24.67
C PHE A 63 -3.49 -1.84 -23.28
N TYR A 64 -2.94 -1.08 -22.34
CA TYR A 64 -2.64 -1.54 -20.97
C TYR A 64 -3.77 -1.23 -19.99
N PHE A 65 -4.31 0.00 -20.03
CA PHE A 65 -5.31 0.44 -19.08
C PHE A 65 -6.52 1.05 -19.80
N PRO A 66 -7.75 0.66 -19.44
CA PRO A 66 -8.95 1.24 -20.04
C PRO A 66 -9.19 2.69 -19.63
N SER A 67 -8.63 3.13 -18.49
CA SER A 67 -8.79 4.49 -17.95
C SER A 67 -7.69 4.84 -16.94
N LYS A 68 -7.62 6.10 -16.52
CA LYS A 68 -6.72 6.54 -15.43
C LYS A 68 -7.19 6.04 -14.05
N GLU A 69 -8.49 5.79 -13.91
CA GLU A 69 -9.08 5.20 -12.70
C GLU A 69 -8.65 3.74 -12.54
N ALA A 70 -8.53 2.99 -13.63
CA ALA A 70 -7.98 1.63 -13.60
C ALA A 70 -6.50 1.62 -13.18
N VAL A 71 -5.71 2.62 -13.60
CA VAL A 71 -4.32 2.79 -13.13
C VAL A 71 -4.28 3.03 -11.61
N LEU A 72 -5.15 3.91 -11.09
CA LEU A 72 -5.23 4.14 -9.64
C LEU A 72 -5.67 2.87 -8.89
N LEU A 73 -6.63 2.12 -9.42
CA LEU A 73 -7.06 0.86 -8.82
C LEU A 73 -5.90 -0.14 -8.72
N THR A 74 -5.12 -0.30 -9.79
CA THR A 74 -3.93 -1.18 -9.79
C THR A 74 -2.84 -0.67 -8.84
N LEU A 75 -2.61 0.64 -8.75
CA LEU A 75 -1.68 1.18 -7.75
C LEU A 75 -2.14 0.87 -6.33
N LEU A 76 -3.42 1.10 -6.03
CA LEU A 76 -3.97 0.82 -4.70
C LEU A 76 -3.90 -0.67 -4.37
N ASP A 77 -4.24 -1.55 -5.32
CA ASP A 77 -4.15 -3.01 -5.19
C ASP A 77 -2.73 -3.47 -4.81
N ARG A 78 -1.72 -2.89 -5.45
CA ARG A 78 -0.31 -3.17 -5.11
C ARG A 78 0.03 -2.75 -3.69
N VAL A 79 -0.40 -1.56 -3.25
CA VAL A 79 -0.12 -1.06 -1.89
C VAL A 79 -0.83 -1.90 -0.82
N VAL A 80 -2.09 -2.25 -1.01
CA VAL A 80 -2.82 -3.10 -0.03
C VAL A 80 -2.27 -4.52 0.01
N THR A 81 -1.86 -5.07 -1.14
CA THR A 81 -1.21 -6.40 -1.23
C THR A 81 0.16 -6.40 -0.56
N GLU A 82 0.92 -5.30 -0.68
CA GLU A 82 2.19 -5.15 0.03
C GLU A 82 2.00 -5.16 1.55
N ALA A 83 1.05 -4.38 2.07
CA ALA A 83 0.76 -4.34 3.51
C ALA A 83 0.30 -5.71 4.02
N ASP A 84 -0.57 -6.37 3.26
CA ASP A 84 -1.08 -7.70 3.58
C ASP A 84 0.02 -8.77 3.60
N THR A 85 0.90 -8.77 2.59
CA THR A 85 2.05 -9.68 2.51
C THR A 85 3.03 -9.44 3.67
N ALA A 86 3.28 -8.16 4.02
CA ALA A 86 4.15 -7.82 5.14
C ALA A 86 3.57 -8.28 6.48
N LEU A 87 2.25 -8.16 6.67
CA LEU A 87 1.57 -8.69 7.85
C LEU A 87 1.64 -10.22 7.90
N GLU A 88 1.38 -10.91 6.78
CA GLU A 88 1.49 -12.37 6.70
C GLU A 88 2.89 -12.88 7.07
N ASN A 89 3.94 -12.19 6.62
CA ASN A 89 5.32 -12.52 6.97
C ASN A 89 5.60 -12.34 8.47
N LEU A 90 5.05 -11.29 9.08
CA LEU A 90 5.18 -11.05 10.52
C LEU A 90 4.52 -12.17 11.34
N ILE A 91 3.36 -12.68 10.89
CA ILE A 91 2.63 -13.75 11.55
C ILE A 91 3.44 -15.06 11.61
N GLN A 92 4.27 -15.33 10.61
CA GLN A 92 5.10 -16.55 10.57
C GLN A 92 6.29 -16.51 11.54
N ALA A 93 6.63 -15.34 12.09
CA ALA A 93 7.73 -15.16 13.04
C ALA A 93 7.32 -14.18 14.15
N PRO A 94 6.37 -14.54 15.02
CA PRO A 94 5.79 -13.62 15.98
C PRO A 94 6.77 -13.23 17.10
N ASP A 95 6.69 -11.98 17.53
CA ASP A 95 7.40 -11.47 18.71
C ASP A 95 6.90 -12.16 19.99
N ALA A 96 7.80 -12.39 20.95
CA ALA A 96 7.43 -12.98 22.25
C ALA A 96 6.78 -11.95 23.20
N ASP A 97 7.05 -10.66 23.00
CA ASP A 97 6.51 -9.57 23.80
C ASP A 97 5.25 -8.97 23.17
N ARG A 98 4.23 -8.76 24.00
CA ARG A 98 2.89 -8.32 23.60
C ARG A 98 2.87 -6.89 23.05
N ASP A 99 3.50 -5.96 23.76
CA ASP A 99 3.47 -4.55 23.36
C ASP A 99 4.25 -4.38 22.06
N THR A 100 5.34 -5.13 21.94
CA THR A 100 6.11 -5.25 20.70
C THR A 100 5.26 -5.85 19.58
N MET A 101 4.50 -6.93 19.82
CA MET A 101 3.64 -7.56 18.80
C MET A 101 2.64 -6.57 18.18
N TRP A 102 1.88 -5.83 18.99
CA TRP A 102 0.91 -4.86 18.47
C TRP A 102 1.59 -3.68 17.78
N ARG A 103 2.71 -3.20 18.32
CA ARG A 103 3.51 -2.15 17.68
C ARG A 103 4.02 -2.57 16.31
N THR A 104 4.64 -3.75 16.21
CA THR A 104 5.18 -4.27 14.95
C THR A 104 4.07 -4.47 13.93
N GLY A 105 2.92 -5.02 14.34
CA GLY A 105 1.76 -5.21 13.46
C GLY A 105 1.16 -3.90 12.93
N ILE A 106 0.95 -2.90 13.79
CA ILE A 106 0.46 -1.58 13.36
C ILE A 106 1.51 -0.86 12.49
N ASN A 107 2.79 -1.06 12.79
CA ASN A 107 3.88 -0.44 12.05
C ASN A 107 3.93 -0.89 10.58
N VAL A 108 3.53 -2.13 10.27
CA VAL A 108 3.40 -2.60 8.87
C VAL A 108 2.52 -1.64 8.06
N PHE A 109 1.33 -1.31 8.59
CA PHE A 109 0.41 -0.41 7.92
C PHE A 109 0.92 1.04 7.89
N PHE A 110 1.56 1.49 8.97
CA PHE A 110 2.18 2.82 9.02
C PHE A 110 3.24 2.98 7.93
N GLU A 111 4.18 2.03 7.82
CA GLU A 111 5.29 2.09 6.85
C GLU A 111 4.80 1.93 5.41
N THR A 112 3.95 0.93 5.13
CA THR A 112 3.49 0.68 3.75
C THR A 112 2.64 1.85 3.24
N PHE A 113 1.60 2.26 3.95
CA PHE A 113 0.77 3.39 3.48
C PHE A 113 1.51 4.74 3.57
N GLY A 114 2.42 4.88 4.54
CA GLY A 114 3.29 6.05 4.69
C GLY A 114 4.34 6.19 3.59
N SER A 115 4.77 5.08 2.98
CA SER A 115 5.65 5.08 1.79
C SER A 115 4.88 5.43 0.51
N HIS A 116 3.56 5.25 0.50
CA HIS A 116 2.69 5.46 -0.66
C HIS A 116 1.59 6.52 -0.38
N LYS A 117 1.92 7.65 0.24
CA LYS A 117 0.93 8.67 0.68
C LYS A 117 0.06 9.19 -0.46
N ALA A 118 0.65 9.41 -1.64
CA ALA A 118 -0.06 9.92 -2.81
C ALA A 118 -1.14 8.94 -3.30
N VAL A 119 -0.77 7.66 -3.44
CA VAL A 119 -1.69 6.58 -3.80
C VAL A 119 -2.76 6.39 -2.73
N THR A 120 -2.36 6.39 -1.45
CA THR A 120 -3.27 6.25 -0.31
C THR A 120 -4.33 7.35 -0.33
N ARG A 121 -3.92 8.62 -0.42
CA ARG A 121 -4.84 9.77 -0.50
C ARG A 121 -5.80 9.66 -1.69
N ALA A 122 -5.27 9.33 -2.88
CA ALA A 122 -6.08 9.22 -4.09
C ALA A 122 -7.08 8.05 -4.02
N GLY A 123 -6.65 6.90 -3.50
CA GLY A 123 -7.50 5.73 -3.25
C GLY A 123 -8.63 6.05 -2.27
N GLN A 124 -8.33 6.75 -1.17
CA GLN A 124 -9.34 7.17 -0.20
C GLN A 124 -10.39 8.09 -0.83
N ALA A 125 -9.98 9.10 -1.61
CA ALA A 125 -10.92 9.94 -2.33
C ALA A 125 -11.78 9.16 -3.34
N ALA A 126 -11.17 8.19 -4.04
CA ALA A 126 -11.86 7.36 -5.04
C ALA A 126 -12.89 6.39 -4.44
N ARG A 127 -12.82 6.07 -3.13
CA ARG A 127 -13.85 5.25 -2.46
C ARG A 127 -15.25 5.87 -2.56
N ALA A 128 -15.39 7.19 -2.66
CA ALA A 128 -16.71 7.80 -2.82
C ALA A 128 -17.34 7.52 -4.19
N THR A 129 -16.52 7.39 -5.24
CA THR A 129 -17.00 7.39 -6.64
C THR A 129 -16.77 6.07 -7.37
N SER A 130 -15.87 5.20 -6.91
CA SER A 130 -15.56 3.90 -7.53
C SER A 130 -16.02 2.73 -6.67
N GLY A 131 -16.90 1.90 -7.24
CA GLY A 131 -17.36 0.66 -6.61
C GLY A 131 -16.24 -0.38 -6.48
N GLU A 132 -15.34 -0.46 -7.45
CA GLU A 132 -14.20 -1.38 -7.44
C GLU A 132 -13.20 -1.02 -6.34
N VAL A 133 -12.86 0.27 -6.19
CA VAL A 133 -11.99 0.75 -5.11
C VAL A 133 -12.62 0.49 -3.74
N ARG A 134 -13.94 0.73 -3.58
CA ARG A 134 -14.64 0.38 -2.33
C ARG A 134 -14.59 -1.12 -2.04
N HIS A 135 -14.82 -1.95 -3.06
CA HIS A 135 -14.82 -3.38 -2.90
C HIS A 135 -13.44 -3.89 -2.50
N LEU A 136 -12.39 -3.47 -3.21
CA LEU A 136 -11.00 -3.78 -2.88
C LEU A 136 -10.68 -3.43 -1.42
N TRP A 137 -10.94 -2.18 -1.02
CA TRP A 137 -10.69 -1.73 0.35
C TRP A 137 -11.47 -2.55 1.39
N SER A 138 -12.75 -2.81 1.13
CA SER A 138 -13.62 -3.59 2.02
C SER A 138 -13.12 -5.03 2.20
N THR A 139 -12.64 -5.67 1.13
CA THR A 139 -12.10 -7.03 1.17
C THR A 139 -10.88 -7.12 2.09
N PHE A 140 -9.92 -6.21 1.95
CA PHE A 140 -8.72 -6.19 2.80
C PHE A 140 -9.04 -5.81 4.25
N MET A 141 -9.90 -4.80 4.47
CA MET A 141 -10.32 -4.43 5.83
C MET A 141 -11.01 -5.58 6.56
N GLN A 142 -11.90 -6.33 5.88
CA GLN A 142 -12.53 -7.52 6.47
C GLN A 142 -11.51 -8.61 6.84
N LYS A 143 -10.48 -8.80 6.01
CA LYS A 143 -9.39 -9.75 6.29
C LYS A 143 -8.60 -9.33 7.54
N TRP A 144 -8.13 -8.08 7.60
CA TRP A 144 -7.33 -7.58 8.73
C TRP A 144 -8.12 -7.50 10.04
N ILE A 145 -9.40 -7.15 9.98
CA ILE A 145 -10.31 -7.16 11.13
C ILE A 145 -10.50 -8.59 11.65
N SER A 146 -10.77 -9.55 10.77
CA SER A 146 -10.94 -10.96 11.16
C SER A 146 -9.68 -11.50 11.84
N TYR A 147 -8.51 -11.25 11.24
CA TYR A 147 -7.23 -11.63 11.85
C TYR A 147 -7.01 -10.98 13.22
N THR A 148 -7.27 -9.68 13.34
CA THR A 148 -7.17 -8.96 14.63
C THR A 148 -8.07 -9.58 15.69
N ALA A 149 -9.30 -9.94 15.33
CA ALA A 149 -10.26 -10.57 16.24
C ALA A 149 -9.77 -11.95 16.70
N GLU A 150 -9.22 -12.77 15.80
CA GLU A 150 -8.63 -14.07 16.13
C GLU A 150 -7.45 -13.95 17.10
N VAL A 151 -6.59 -12.95 16.91
CA VAL A 151 -5.49 -12.66 17.86
C VAL A 151 -6.05 -12.26 19.23
N ILE A 152 -7.07 -11.39 19.27
CA ILE A 152 -7.71 -10.99 20.55
C ILE A 152 -8.33 -12.19 21.26
N GLU A 153 -9.01 -13.10 20.55
CA GLU A 153 -9.56 -14.31 21.17
C GLU A 153 -8.45 -15.24 21.66
N THR A 154 -7.35 -15.37 20.91
CA THR A 154 -6.17 -16.13 21.37
C THR A 154 -5.59 -15.55 22.67
N GLU A 155 -5.52 -14.22 22.79
CA GLU A 155 -5.09 -13.56 24.03
C GLU A 155 -6.02 -13.84 25.21
N ARG A 156 -7.33 -13.92 24.95
CA ARG A 156 -8.36 -14.23 25.96
C ARG A 156 -8.29 -15.68 26.42
N ASP A 157 -8.17 -16.61 25.47
CA ASP A 157 -8.12 -18.05 25.74
C ASP A 157 -6.90 -18.43 26.60
N ARG A 158 -5.75 -17.76 26.38
CA ARG A 158 -4.56 -17.94 27.23
C ARG A 158 -4.60 -17.16 28.55
N GLY A 159 -5.73 -16.51 28.86
CA GLY A 159 -5.97 -15.77 30.11
C GLY A 159 -5.22 -14.44 30.21
N ALA A 160 -4.67 -13.95 29.10
CA ALA A 160 -3.77 -12.81 29.10
C ALA A 160 -4.50 -11.49 28.73
N ALA A 161 -5.69 -11.57 28.11
CA ALA A 161 -6.65 -10.48 27.96
C ALA A 161 -7.98 -10.83 28.65
N PRO A 162 -8.68 -9.86 29.25
CA PRO A 162 -10.02 -10.09 29.78
C PRO A 162 -11.06 -10.24 28.67
N VAL A 163 -12.12 -10.98 28.95
CA VAL A 163 -13.32 -11.01 28.10
C VAL A 163 -14.18 -9.81 28.47
N THR A 164 -14.25 -8.82 27.57
CA THR A 164 -15.00 -7.56 27.76
C THR A 164 -16.12 -7.44 26.73
N VAL A 165 -15.86 -6.79 25.59
CA VAL A 165 -16.77 -6.67 24.43
C VAL A 165 -16.47 -7.78 23.40
N PRO A 166 -17.35 -8.06 22.42
CA PRO A 166 -17.04 -9.02 21.36
C PRO A 166 -15.73 -8.65 20.63
N ALA A 167 -14.84 -9.64 20.41
CA ALA A 167 -13.52 -9.36 19.83
C ALA A 167 -13.63 -8.77 18.42
N LEU A 168 -14.62 -9.21 17.63
CA LEU A 168 -14.87 -8.68 16.29
C LEU A 168 -15.26 -7.20 16.32
N ASP A 169 -16.09 -6.78 17.27
CA ASP A 169 -16.52 -5.38 17.41
C ASP A 169 -15.33 -4.50 17.82
N LEU A 170 -14.52 -4.96 18.78
CA LEU A 170 -13.30 -4.28 19.20
C LEU A 170 -12.30 -4.16 18.05
N ALA A 171 -12.01 -5.27 17.36
CA ALA A 171 -11.13 -5.32 16.20
C ALA A 171 -11.61 -4.37 15.09
N THR A 172 -12.91 -4.33 14.82
CA THR A 172 -13.51 -3.45 13.81
C THR A 172 -13.26 -1.99 14.17
N ALA A 173 -13.56 -1.58 15.41
CA ALA A 173 -13.37 -0.20 15.85
C ALA A 173 -11.90 0.22 15.82
N LEU A 174 -10.98 -0.65 16.27
CA LEU A 174 -9.55 -0.39 16.31
C LEU A 174 -8.95 -0.26 14.90
N ASN A 175 -9.35 -1.12 13.96
CA ASN A 175 -8.88 -1.03 12.57
C ASN A 175 -9.41 0.22 11.87
N LEU A 176 -10.67 0.60 12.08
CA LEU A 176 -11.24 1.84 11.54
C LEU A 176 -10.58 3.09 12.15
N MET A 177 -10.21 3.04 13.43
CA MET A 177 -9.43 4.09 14.08
C MET A 177 -8.05 4.22 13.43
N ASN A 178 -7.35 3.12 13.18
CA ASN A 178 -6.06 3.13 12.49
C ASN A 178 -6.20 3.76 11.11
N GLU A 179 -7.16 3.28 10.31
CA GLU A 179 -7.47 3.80 8.97
C GLU A 179 -7.61 5.34 9.00
N ARG A 180 -8.53 5.84 9.83
CA ARG A 180 -8.84 7.27 9.85
C ARG A 180 -7.66 8.10 10.35
N THR A 181 -6.97 7.64 11.40
CA THR A 181 -5.92 8.40 12.08
C THR A 181 -4.63 8.42 11.27
N LEU A 182 -4.21 7.28 10.70
CA LEU A 182 -3.04 7.21 9.82
C LEU A 182 -3.23 8.12 8.61
N PHE A 183 -4.38 8.03 7.94
CA PHE A 183 -4.62 8.81 6.73
C PHE A 183 -4.76 10.31 7.00
N ALA A 184 -5.39 10.70 8.12
CA ALA A 184 -5.39 12.09 8.57
C ALA A 184 -3.97 12.61 8.77
N SER A 185 -3.10 11.79 9.38
CA SER A 185 -1.71 12.14 9.69
C SER A 185 -0.88 12.28 8.42
N PHE A 186 -0.97 11.33 7.49
CA PHE A 186 -0.25 11.36 6.21
C PHE A 186 -0.70 12.51 5.29
N ALA A 187 -1.97 12.89 5.35
CA ALA A 187 -2.51 14.03 4.62
C ALA A 187 -2.34 15.37 5.35
N ALA A 188 -1.77 15.37 6.57
CA ALA A 188 -1.66 16.54 7.44
C ALA A 188 -2.98 17.32 7.58
N GLU A 189 -4.08 16.60 7.76
CA GLU A 189 -5.42 17.17 7.93
C GLU A 189 -5.57 17.97 9.23
N GLN A 190 -6.61 18.80 9.33
CA GLN A 190 -6.98 19.46 10.58
C GLN A 190 -8.39 19.04 11.00
N PRO A 191 -8.56 18.34 12.14
CA PRO A 191 -7.53 17.88 13.07
C PRO A 191 -6.80 16.59 12.61
N CYS A 192 -5.53 16.42 13.01
CA CYS A 192 -4.79 15.16 12.91
C CYS A 192 -3.80 14.98 14.08
N VAL A 193 -3.35 13.75 14.29
CA VAL A 193 -2.18 13.46 15.14
C VAL A 193 -0.91 13.73 14.31
N PRO A 194 0.16 14.30 14.87
CA PRO A 194 1.44 14.41 14.16
C PRO A 194 1.96 13.02 13.76
N GLU A 195 2.44 12.86 12.53
CA GLU A 195 2.93 11.58 12.01
C GLU A 195 4.01 10.95 12.91
N ALA A 196 4.89 11.76 13.48
CA ALA A 196 5.92 11.30 14.42
C ALA A 196 5.38 10.66 15.72
N HIS A 197 4.11 10.91 16.07
CA HIS A 197 3.48 10.41 17.30
C HIS A 197 2.34 9.42 17.03
N VAL A 198 1.94 9.24 15.77
CA VAL A 198 0.71 8.50 15.45
C VAL A 198 0.81 7.02 15.84
N LEU A 199 1.97 6.39 15.63
CA LEU A 199 2.19 5.00 15.98
C LEU A 199 2.07 4.78 17.50
N ASP A 200 2.74 5.60 18.31
CA ASP A 200 2.67 5.51 19.77
C ASP A 200 1.24 5.71 20.29
N THR A 201 0.52 6.65 19.67
CA THR A 201 -0.88 6.95 20.02
C THR A 201 -1.79 5.74 19.74
N LEU A 202 -1.67 5.13 18.56
CA LEU A 202 -2.48 3.98 18.19
C LEU A 202 -2.15 2.76 19.06
N VAL A 203 -0.87 2.45 19.24
CA VAL A 203 -0.44 1.32 20.09
C VAL A 203 -0.96 1.47 21.52
N HIS A 204 -0.89 2.67 22.09
CA HIS A 204 -1.43 2.91 23.43
C HIS A 204 -2.92 2.58 23.53
N ILE A 205 -3.74 3.01 22.56
CA ILE A 205 -5.19 2.76 22.55
C ILE A 205 -5.47 1.27 22.36
N TRP A 206 -4.75 0.60 21.46
CA TRP A 206 -4.89 -0.85 21.23
C TRP A 206 -4.59 -1.65 22.49
N VAL A 207 -3.42 -1.46 23.08
CA VAL A 207 -3.00 -2.21 24.28
C VAL A 207 -3.95 -1.94 25.44
N SER A 208 -4.29 -0.67 25.68
CA SER A 208 -5.18 -0.30 26.80
C SER A 208 -6.59 -0.86 26.64
N SER A 209 -7.14 -0.87 25.42
CA SER A 209 -8.51 -1.35 25.17
C SER A 209 -8.63 -2.87 25.12
N ILE A 210 -7.59 -3.57 24.65
CA ILE A 210 -7.58 -5.04 24.58
C ILE A 210 -7.33 -5.66 25.96
N TYR A 211 -6.43 -5.07 26.76
CA TYR A 211 -5.99 -5.65 28.03
C TYR A 211 -6.57 -4.98 29.28
N GLY A 212 -7.19 -3.82 29.15
CA GLY A 212 -7.88 -3.15 30.25
C GLY A 212 -9.11 -3.95 30.71
N GLN A 213 -9.35 -4.00 32.02
CA GLN A 213 -10.43 -4.80 32.61
C GLN A 213 -11.85 -4.21 32.45
N GLY A 214 -12.01 -3.19 31.59
CA GLY A 214 -13.23 -2.40 31.48
C GLY A 214 -13.37 -1.38 32.62
N PRO A 215 -14.35 -0.46 32.51
CA PRO A 215 -14.78 0.38 33.63
C PRO A 215 -15.46 -0.42 34.74
#